data_AF-A0A957HHN5-F1
#
_entry.id   AF-A0A957HHN5-F1
#
_cell.length_a   1.000
_cell.length_b   1.000
_cell.length_c   1.000
_cell.angle_alpha   90.00
_cell.angle_beta   90.00
_cell.angle_gamma   90.00
#
_symmetry.space_group_name_H-M   'P 1'
#
loop_
_entity.id
_entity.type
_entity.pdbx_description
1 polymer ?
#
loop_
_entity_poly.entity_id
_entity_poly.type
_entity_poly.pdbx_seq_one_letter_code
_entity_poly.pdbx_strand_id
1 'polypeptide(L)'
;MAFTQLYQNDPRWQNKIMGNGRTETIGNLGCLVTSLTMMGNYFGGNETVASFNDKMKQNNGFQGPWVRAFRVNSVFPNVNYQKHIECDNQDAPLDELDAALAGGSLATVRVDYSPAAGIQSHWIVVHQKTGDDYKIWDPYNNPSEPDTLVGRYAFAGTAAQIIQEMIFVGTGTLQEQSAAPAPKTTTTSKQTPSTTTSSATAAPAATNTDDDQLIISPTVNGLTLRDQPKITGSNVLKYLPQSSKLVVLDDAATAQTKIGKRNNWFHVREIEGKEGYVAAWYVTAVSDPALGSHKTSQANKPSSPSKLVVKTSASSVSLRTEPRISSSTLISYLNFGTELLVIEGDSAASKIGQQGQWLNVQTVTGRKGYVAAWLVTKA
;
A
#
# COMPACT_ATOMS: atom_id res chain seq x y z
N MET A 1 -30.42 -7.18 25.71
CA MET A 1 -30.52 -8.23 24.66
C MET A 1 -29.13 -8.78 24.41
N ALA A 2 -29.00 -10.06 24.07
CA ALA A 2 -27.71 -10.61 23.64
C ALA A 2 -27.26 -9.86 22.38
N PHE A 3 -25.95 -9.58 22.28
CA PHE A 3 -25.36 -8.97 21.10
C PHE A 3 -25.53 -9.93 19.90
N THR A 4 -26.01 -9.40 18.77
CA THR A 4 -26.14 -10.15 17.52
C THR A 4 -25.09 -9.67 16.53
N GLN A 5 -24.20 -10.57 16.11
CA GLN A 5 -23.20 -10.29 15.09
C GLN A 5 -23.87 -9.94 13.75
N LEU A 6 -23.30 -8.95 13.05
CA LEU A 6 -23.79 -8.47 11.76
C LEU A 6 -22.79 -8.80 10.66
N TYR A 7 -23.28 -9.02 9.45
CA TYR A 7 -22.46 -9.43 8.33
C TYR A 7 -22.61 -8.51 7.13
N GLN A 8 -21.51 -8.12 6.48
CA GLN A 8 -21.50 -7.28 5.30
C GLN A 8 -22.17 -7.99 4.10
N ASN A 9 -22.02 -9.31 4.01
CA ASN A 9 -22.59 -10.18 2.97
C ASN A 9 -24.01 -10.69 3.33
N ASP A 10 -24.71 -10.02 4.25
CA ASP A 10 -26.11 -10.33 4.53
C ASP A 10 -27.01 -9.92 3.33
N PRO A 11 -27.89 -10.82 2.84
CA PRO A 11 -28.78 -10.54 1.70
C PRO A 11 -29.62 -9.28 1.81
N ARG A 12 -29.95 -8.84 3.03
CA ARG A 12 -30.79 -7.66 3.29
C ARG A 12 -30.11 -6.35 2.87
N TRP A 13 -28.77 -6.30 2.82
CA TRP A 13 -28.05 -5.06 2.52
C TRP A 13 -26.77 -5.21 1.70
N GLN A 14 -26.30 -6.43 1.43
CA GLN A 14 -25.05 -6.66 0.69
C GLN A 14 -24.98 -5.94 -0.67
N ASN A 15 -26.13 -5.70 -1.32
CA ASN A 15 -26.21 -5.03 -2.62
C ASN A 15 -26.40 -3.51 -2.54
N LYS A 16 -26.55 -2.93 -1.34
CA LYS A 16 -26.65 -1.48 -1.18
C LYS A 16 -25.30 -0.81 -1.43
N ILE A 17 -25.34 0.37 -2.05
CA ILE A 17 -24.16 1.22 -2.22
C ILE A 17 -23.68 1.72 -0.85
N MET A 18 -22.39 1.51 -0.60
CA MET A 18 -21.67 1.97 0.57
C MET A 18 -21.30 3.44 0.41
N GLY A 19 -21.59 4.23 1.44
CA GLY A 19 -21.28 5.66 1.47
C GLY A 19 -21.81 6.43 0.26
N ASN A 20 -20.98 7.32 -0.26
CA ASN A 20 -21.22 8.09 -1.48
C ASN A 20 -20.49 7.47 -2.69
N GLY A 21 -20.32 6.14 -2.68
CA GLY A 21 -19.76 5.38 -3.78
C GLY A 21 -20.68 5.35 -5.01
N ARG A 22 -20.20 4.73 -6.09
CA ARG A 22 -20.99 4.52 -7.32
C ARG A 22 -21.25 3.05 -7.59
N THR A 23 -20.30 2.20 -7.22
CA THR A 23 -20.36 0.75 -7.49
C THR A 23 -19.95 -0.09 -6.27
N GLU A 24 -19.44 0.56 -5.24
CA GLU A 24 -18.91 -0.08 -4.04
C GLU A 24 -20.09 -0.48 -3.15
N THR A 25 -20.36 -1.78 -3.06
CA THR A 25 -21.45 -2.29 -2.26
C THR A 25 -20.98 -2.66 -0.86
N ILE A 26 -21.91 -2.69 0.10
CA ILE A 26 -21.64 -3.16 1.46
C ILE A 26 -21.10 -4.60 1.44
N GLY A 27 -21.64 -5.48 0.62
CA GLY A 27 -21.19 -6.87 0.52
C GLY A 27 -19.73 -7.02 0.11
N ASN A 28 -19.27 -6.17 -0.81
CA ASN A 28 -17.92 -6.27 -1.35
C ASN A 28 -16.87 -5.52 -0.53
N LEU A 29 -17.22 -4.38 0.06
CA LEU A 29 -16.24 -3.45 0.66
C LEU A 29 -16.67 -2.91 2.05
N GLY A 30 -17.75 -3.44 2.63
CA GLY A 30 -18.39 -2.91 3.84
C GLY A 30 -17.84 -3.44 5.16
N CYS A 31 -16.64 -4.02 5.20
CA CYS A 31 -16.07 -4.62 6.41
C CYS A 31 -15.96 -3.62 7.57
N LEU A 32 -15.42 -2.42 7.34
CA LEU A 32 -15.30 -1.39 8.38
C LEU A 32 -16.66 -0.81 8.79
N VAL A 33 -17.56 -0.57 7.84
CA VAL A 33 -18.93 -0.07 8.12
C VAL A 33 -19.69 -1.05 8.99
N THR A 34 -19.60 -2.34 8.68
CA THR A 34 -20.23 -3.41 9.44
C THR A 34 -19.61 -3.54 10.83
N SER A 35 -18.28 -3.47 10.93
CA SER A 35 -17.55 -3.49 12.21
C SER A 35 -17.96 -2.33 13.13
N LEU A 36 -18.03 -1.11 12.61
CA LEU A 36 -18.49 0.06 13.37
C LEU A 36 -19.96 -0.06 13.80
N THR A 37 -20.81 -0.67 12.97
CA THR A 37 -22.21 -0.94 13.33
C THR A 37 -22.30 -1.91 14.52
N MET A 38 -21.49 -2.97 14.48
CA MET A 38 -21.40 -3.94 15.58
C MET A 38 -20.93 -3.27 16.88
N MET A 39 -19.85 -2.50 16.83
CA MET A 39 -19.33 -1.79 18.01
C MET A 39 -20.36 -0.80 18.57
N GLY A 40 -21.04 -0.04 17.71
CA GLY A 40 -22.09 0.88 18.13
C GLY A 40 -23.28 0.19 18.80
N ASN A 41 -23.72 -0.94 18.25
CA ASN A 41 -24.79 -1.74 18.84
C ASN A 41 -24.38 -2.40 20.16
N TYR A 42 -23.13 -2.85 20.29
CA TYR A 42 -22.60 -3.37 21.55
C TYR A 42 -22.72 -2.34 22.68
N PHE A 43 -22.49 -1.07 22.39
CA PHE A 43 -22.61 0.03 23.34
C PHE A 43 -24.03 0.62 23.46
N GLY A 44 -25.06 -0.15 23.09
CA GLY A 44 -26.47 0.21 23.29
C GLY A 44 -27.16 0.83 22.08
N GLY A 45 -26.50 0.90 20.93
CA GLY A 45 -27.12 1.22 19.64
C GLY A 45 -28.06 0.11 19.14
N ASN A 46 -28.87 0.42 18.13
CA ASN A 46 -29.75 -0.55 17.47
C ASN A 46 -29.89 -0.26 15.98
N GLU A 47 -28.77 -0.29 15.26
CA GLU A 47 -28.74 -0.09 13.81
C GLU A 47 -28.54 -1.39 13.06
N THR A 48 -29.14 -1.47 11.88
CA THR A 48 -28.69 -2.41 10.84
C THR A 48 -27.49 -1.81 10.11
N VAL A 49 -26.70 -2.63 9.40
CA VAL A 49 -25.59 -2.11 8.57
C VAL A 49 -26.10 -1.11 7.53
N ALA A 50 -27.28 -1.36 6.97
CA ALA A 50 -27.93 -0.45 6.02
C ALA A 50 -28.32 0.89 6.66
N SER A 51 -28.96 0.88 7.83
CA SER A 51 -29.41 2.11 8.49
C SER A 51 -28.24 2.92 9.03
N PHE A 52 -27.19 2.27 9.56
CA PHE A 52 -25.94 2.93 9.91
C PHE A 52 -25.28 3.58 8.70
N ASN A 53 -25.15 2.85 7.57
CA ASN A 53 -24.61 3.39 6.32
C ASN A 53 -25.39 4.63 5.85
N ASP A 54 -26.72 4.59 5.85
CA ASP A 54 -27.56 5.71 5.40
C ASP A 54 -27.47 6.92 6.36
N LYS A 55 -27.45 6.71 7.68
CA LYS A 55 -27.28 7.78 8.68
C LYS A 55 -25.89 8.40 8.65
N MET A 56 -24.84 7.60 8.45
CA MET A 56 -23.48 8.11 8.28
C MET A 56 -23.36 8.98 7.03
N LYS A 57 -24.04 8.66 5.91
CA LYS A 57 -24.08 9.54 4.72
C LYS A 57 -24.68 10.91 5.05
N GLN A 58 -25.79 10.92 5.79
CA GLN A 58 -26.48 12.15 6.19
C GLN A 58 -25.62 13.05 7.11
N ASN A 59 -24.67 12.45 7.84
CA ASN A 59 -23.81 13.13 8.79
C ASN A 59 -22.37 13.36 8.27
N ASN A 60 -22.16 13.39 6.94
CA ASN A 60 -20.84 13.54 6.33
C ASN A 60 -19.80 12.52 6.84
N GLY A 61 -20.28 11.32 7.16
CA GLY A 61 -19.52 10.18 7.66
C GLY A 61 -18.77 9.41 6.59
N PHE A 62 -18.74 9.88 5.34
CA PHE A 62 -18.05 9.22 4.23
C PHE A 62 -17.25 10.21 3.38
N GLN A 63 -16.17 9.70 2.78
CA GLN A 63 -15.42 10.32 1.68
C GLN A 63 -15.45 9.38 0.49
N GLY A 64 -16.29 9.70 -0.51
CA GLY A 64 -16.65 8.71 -1.54
C GLY A 64 -17.28 7.47 -0.87
N PRO A 65 -16.82 6.25 -1.17
CA PRO A 65 -17.32 5.04 -0.52
C PRO A 65 -16.74 4.81 0.89
N TRP A 66 -15.66 5.50 1.27
CA TRP A 66 -14.88 5.19 2.46
C TRP A 66 -15.44 5.85 3.72
N VAL A 67 -15.72 5.03 4.74
CA VAL A 67 -16.26 5.50 6.01
C VAL A 67 -15.21 6.26 6.81
N ARG A 68 -15.64 7.37 7.41
CA ARG A 68 -14.86 8.15 8.36
C ARG A 68 -15.15 7.62 9.76
N ALA A 69 -14.36 6.67 10.24
CA ALA A 69 -14.60 6.01 11.54
C ALA A 69 -14.75 7.00 12.71
N PHE A 70 -14.02 8.11 12.69
CA PHE A 70 -14.12 9.18 13.70
C PHE A 70 -15.50 9.88 13.75
N ARG A 71 -16.40 9.64 12.78
CA ARG A 71 -17.78 10.14 12.75
C ARG A 71 -18.79 9.17 13.36
N VAL A 72 -18.37 8.04 13.93
CA VAL A 72 -19.26 7.02 14.52
C VAL A 72 -20.23 7.62 15.56
N ASN A 73 -19.79 8.62 16.31
CA ASN A 73 -20.59 9.31 17.32
C ASN A 73 -21.80 10.09 16.75
N SER A 74 -21.79 10.41 15.45
CA SER A 74 -22.92 11.07 14.77
C SER A 74 -24.16 10.20 14.63
N VAL A 75 -23.98 8.88 14.69
CA VAL A 75 -25.07 7.89 14.67
C VAL A 75 -25.27 7.24 16.03
N PHE A 76 -24.18 7.04 16.77
CA PHE A 76 -24.18 6.49 18.12
C PHE A 76 -23.65 7.53 19.13
N PRO A 77 -24.48 8.43 19.68
CA PRO A 77 -24.02 9.56 20.49
C PRO A 77 -23.21 9.18 21.74
N ASN A 78 -23.42 7.98 22.28
CA ASN A 78 -22.71 7.48 23.46
C ASN A 78 -21.38 6.80 23.12
N VAL A 79 -21.00 6.71 21.86
CA VAL A 79 -19.85 5.94 21.38
C VAL A 79 -18.79 6.89 20.84
N ASN A 80 -17.64 6.90 21.50
CA ASN A 80 -16.52 7.76 21.15
C ASN A 80 -15.51 7.00 20.31
N TYR A 81 -15.07 7.62 19.22
CA TYR A 81 -13.81 7.27 18.60
C TYR A 81 -12.69 7.70 19.55
N GLN A 82 -11.87 6.76 19.99
CA GLN A 82 -10.91 7.00 21.06
C GLN A 82 -9.49 7.19 20.54
N LYS A 83 -9.01 6.28 19.69
CA LYS A 83 -7.63 6.28 19.20
C LYS A 83 -7.51 5.48 17.90
N HIS A 84 -6.51 5.82 17.10
CA HIS A 84 -6.11 5.06 15.92
C HIS A 84 -4.60 4.85 15.91
N ILE A 85 -4.18 3.63 15.61
CA ILE A 85 -2.78 3.20 15.59
C ILE A 85 -2.50 2.48 14.26
N GLU A 86 -1.52 2.99 13.52
CA GLU A 86 -1.00 2.37 12.32
C GLU A 86 0.11 1.37 12.68
N CYS A 87 0.02 0.14 12.15
CA CYS A 87 0.93 -0.97 12.41
C CYS A 87 1.51 -1.56 11.10
N ASP A 88 1.38 -0.86 9.97
CA ASP A 88 1.83 -1.38 8.66
C ASP A 88 3.33 -1.68 8.58
N ASN A 89 4.13 -1.06 9.46
CA ASN A 89 5.59 -1.18 9.50
C ASN A 89 6.16 -1.61 10.87
N GLN A 90 5.31 -2.07 11.78
CA GLN A 90 5.70 -2.47 13.14
C GLN A 90 4.68 -3.44 13.73
N ASP A 91 5.11 -4.27 14.67
CA ASP A 91 4.20 -5.13 15.41
C ASP A 91 3.17 -4.28 16.18
N ALA A 92 1.91 -4.72 16.17
CA ALA A 92 0.85 -4.02 16.87
C ALA A 92 1.08 -4.04 18.40
N PRO A 93 0.87 -2.93 19.12
CA PRO A 93 0.98 -2.87 20.57
C PRO A 93 -0.16 -3.66 21.24
N LEU A 94 0.06 -4.97 21.44
CA LEU A 94 -0.93 -5.88 22.02
C LEU A 94 -1.25 -5.55 23.48
N ASP A 95 -0.29 -4.99 24.20
CA ASP A 95 -0.47 -4.50 25.57
C ASP A 95 -1.47 -3.33 25.65
N GLU A 96 -1.47 -2.45 24.65
CA GLU A 96 -2.47 -1.40 24.51
C GLU A 96 -3.85 -1.96 24.11
N LEU A 97 -3.88 -2.93 23.20
CA LEU A 97 -5.12 -3.64 22.85
C LEU A 97 -5.74 -4.33 24.07
N ASP A 98 -4.92 -5.03 24.86
CA ASP A 98 -5.33 -5.71 26.07
C ASP A 98 -5.90 -4.74 27.10
N ALA A 99 -5.21 -3.60 27.33
CA ALA A 99 -5.65 -2.57 28.26
C ALA A 99 -6.98 -1.94 27.81
N ALA A 100 -7.14 -1.68 26.51
CA ALA A 100 -8.37 -1.14 25.95
C ALA A 100 -9.56 -2.09 26.16
N LEU A 101 -9.38 -3.38 25.87
CA LEU A 101 -10.41 -4.41 26.07
C LEU A 101 -10.76 -4.56 27.56
N ALA A 102 -9.75 -4.59 28.44
CA ALA A 102 -9.96 -4.65 29.88
C ALA A 102 -10.68 -3.41 30.43
N GLY A 103 -10.44 -2.24 29.84
CA GLY A 103 -11.13 -0.98 30.12
C GLY A 103 -12.54 -0.88 29.52
N GLY A 104 -13.05 -1.94 28.87
CA GLY A 104 -14.39 -1.99 28.29
C GLY A 104 -14.53 -1.31 26.92
N SER A 105 -13.42 -0.94 26.28
CA SER A 105 -13.41 -0.48 24.89
C SER A 105 -13.34 -1.67 23.93
N LEU A 106 -13.73 -1.47 22.68
CA LEU A 106 -13.54 -2.44 21.61
C LEU A 106 -12.52 -1.91 20.60
N ALA A 107 -11.89 -2.80 19.84
CA ALA A 107 -11.03 -2.42 18.73
C ALA A 107 -11.56 -3.02 17.42
N THR A 108 -11.68 -2.20 16.37
CA THR A 108 -11.71 -2.75 15.02
C THR A 108 -10.31 -2.70 14.45
N VAL A 109 -9.86 -3.82 13.88
CA VAL A 109 -8.49 -3.97 13.38
C VAL A 109 -8.50 -4.33 11.91
N ARG A 110 -7.54 -3.78 11.16
CA ARG A 110 -7.30 -4.14 9.77
C ARG A 110 -6.34 -5.33 9.72
N VAL A 111 -6.68 -6.34 8.93
CA VAL A 111 -5.89 -7.56 8.73
C VAL A 111 -5.72 -7.82 7.24
N ASP A 112 -4.82 -8.74 6.91
CA ASP A 112 -4.79 -9.31 5.56
C ASP A 112 -5.79 -10.45 5.49
N TYR A 113 -6.72 -10.38 4.54
CA TYR A 113 -7.80 -11.36 4.39
C TYR A 113 -7.32 -12.68 3.81
N SER A 114 -6.24 -12.68 3.03
CA SER A 114 -5.81 -13.84 2.25
C SER A 114 -4.29 -13.93 2.16
N PRO A 115 -3.72 -15.15 2.12
CA PRO A 115 -2.29 -15.34 1.85
C PRO A 115 -1.91 -15.10 0.37
N ALA A 116 -2.88 -14.76 -0.48
CA ALA A 116 -2.63 -14.41 -1.87
C ALA A 116 -1.71 -13.18 -1.97
N ALA A 117 -0.97 -13.06 -3.07
CA ALA A 117 -0.09 -11.93 -3.29
C ALA A 117 -0.88 -10.60 -3.32
N GLY A 118 -0.36 -9.60 -2.59
CA GLY A 118 -0.97 -8.28 -2.42
C GLY A 118 -1.87 -8.20 -1.18
N ILE A 119 -1.84 -7.07 -0.48
CA ILE A 119 -2.64 -6.89 0.74
C ILE A 119 -4.13 -6.89 0.39
N GLN A 120 -4.86 -7.85 0.94
CA GLN A 120 -6.32 -7.89 0.86
C GLN A 120 -6.88 -7.30 2.15
N SER A 121 -6.94 -5.97 2.25
CA SER A 121 -7.38 -5.29 3.47
C SER A 121 -8.78 -5.71 3.89
N HIS A 122 -8.89 -6.22 5.11
CA HIS A 122 -10.17 -6.57 5.73
C HIS A 122 -10.23 -6.05 7.16
N TRP A 123 -11.41 -5.61 7.58
CA TRP A 123 -11.63 -5.06 8.92
C TRP A 123 -12.49 -6.00 9.72
N ILE A 124 -12.06 -6.30 10.93
CA ILE A 124 -12.79 -7.14 11.90
C ILE A 124 -12.92 -6.41 13.24
N VAL A 125 -13.77 -6.90 14.14
CA VAL A 125 -13.82 -6.41 15.53
C VAL A 125 -13.13 -7.41 16.44
N VAL A 126 -12.15 -6.96 17.22
CA VAL A 126 -11.62 -7.69 18.37
C VAL A 126 -12.42 -7.25 19.60
N HIS A 127 -13.04 -8.19 20.29
CA HIS A 127 -13.96 -7.87 21.40
C HIS A 127 -13.60 -8.51 22.74
N GLN A 128 -12.66 -9.46 22.77
CA GLN A 128 -12.24 -10.10 24.01
C GLN A 128 -10.88 -10.79 23.84
N LYS A 129 -10.01 -10.69 24.84
CA LYS A 129 -8.79 -11.51 24.94
C LYS A 129 -9.13 -12.93 25.44
N THR A 130 -8.54 -13.95 24.82
CA THR A 130 -8.73 -15.36 25.18
C THR A 130 -7.41 -16.11 25.16
N GLY A 131 -6.79 -16.31 26.32
CA GLY A 131 -5.43 -16.87 26.39
C GLY A 131 -4.44 -15.98 25.64
N ASP A 132 -3.72 -16.56 24.68
CA ASP A 132 -2.75 -15.86 23.82
C ASP A 132 -3.35 -15.36 22.48
N ASP A 133 -4.67 -15.45 22.32
CA ASP A 133 -5.41 -15.03 21.13
C ASP A 133 -6.57 -14.07 21.51
N TYR A 134 -7.37 -13.68 20.52
CA TYR A 134 -8.45 -12.72 20.63
C TYR A 134 -9.71 -13.26 19.95
N LYS A 135 -10.85 -13.17 20.63
CA LYS A 135 -12.16 -13.43 20.02
C LYS A 135 -12.55 -12.27 19.11
N ILE A 136 -13.09 -12.62 17.94
CA ILE A 136 -13.42 -11.66 16.89
C ILE A 136 -14.87 -11.75 16.43
N TRP A 137 -15.41 -10.61 16.04
CA TRP A 137 -16.57 -10.55 15.14
C TRP A 137 -16.07 -10.17 13.75
N ASP A 138 -15.99 -11.17 12.88
CA ASP A 138 -15.71 -10.94 11.46
C ASP A 138 -17.01 -10.49 10.74
N PRO A 139 -17.02 -9.33 10.06
CA PRO A 139 -18.16 -8.89 9.28
C PRO A 139 -18.40 -9.72 8.02
N TYR A 140 -17.50 -10.60 7.60
CA TYR A 140 -17.75 -11.55 6.51
C TYR A 140 -18.23 -12.89 7.07
N ASN A 141 -19.49 -13.23 6.79
CA ASN A 141 -20.05 -14.50 7.22
C ASN A 141 -19.36 -15.67 6.50
N ASN A 142 -18.53 -16.39 7.23
CA ASN A 142 -17.94 -17.65 6.81
C ASN A 142 -17.90 -18.60 8.01
N PRO A 143 -18.96 -19.41 8.24
CA PRO A 143 -19.14 -20.17 9.47
C PRO A 143 -18.15 -21.33 9.64
N SER A 144 -17.40 -21.69 8.60
CA SER A 144 -16.34 -22.71 8.71
C SER A 144 -15.03 -22.18 9.27
N GLU A 145 -14.87 -20.87 9.35
CA GLU A 145 -13.65 -20.24 9.85
C GLU A 145 -13.66 -20.09 11.37
N PRO A 146 -12.49 -20.12 12.03
CA PRO A 146 -12.37 -19.85 13.45
C PRO A 146 -12.89 -18.46 13.84
N ASP A 147 -13.41 -18.35 15.07
CA ASP A 147 -13.91 -17.11 15.68
C ASP A 147 -12.81 -16.34 16.46
N THR A 148 -11.56 -16.63 16.16
CA THR A 148 -10.38 -16.05 16.82
C THR A 148 -9.40 -15.46 15.80
N LEU A 149 -8.66 -14.42 16.22
CA LEU A 149 -7.76 -13.66 15.36
C LEU A 149 -6.64 -14.53 14.76
N VAL A 150 -5.85 -15.18 15.61
CA VAL A 150 -4.77 -16.06 15.16
C VAL A 150 -5.35 -17.31 14.53
N GLY A 151 -6.39 -17.90 15.11
CA GLY A 151 -7.08 -19.05 14.52
C GLY A 151 -7.46 -18.84 13.05
N ARG A 152 -7.93 -17.65 12.68
CA ARG A 152 -8.37 -17.32 11.32
C ARG A 152 -7.29 -16.72 10.42
N TYR A 153 -6.36 -15.94 10.97
CA TYR A 153 -5.40 -15.16 10.17
C TYR A 153 -3.92 -15.49 10.44
N ALA A 154 -3.60 -16.63 11.08
CA ALA A 154 -2.23 -17.06 11.40
C ALA A 154 -1.27 -17.11 10.20
N PHE A 155 -1.79 -17.19 8.96
CA PHE A 155 -0.94 -17.12 7.77
C PHE A 155 -0.18 -15.79 7.65
N ALA A 156 -0.66 -14.73 8.31
CA ALA A 156 -0.01 -13.42 8.37
C ALA A 156 0.95 -13.26 9.57
N GLY A 157 1.13 -14.29 10.39
CA GLY A 157 2.09 -14.31 11.51
C GLY A 157 1.44 -14.37 12.89
N THR A 158 2.14 -13.86 13.90
CA THR A 158 1.64 -13.72 15.29
C THR A 158 0.51 -12.70 15.38
N ALA A 159 -0.24 -12.65 16.49
CA ALA A 159 -1.30 -11.65 16.69
C ALA A 159 -0.84 -10.21 16.43
N ALA A 160 0.37 -9.85 16.89
CA ALA A 160 0.95 -8.52 16.68
C ALA A 160 1.28 -8.25 15.20
N GLN A 161 1.67 -9.29 14.46
CA GLN A 161 1.98 -9.20 13.03
C GLN A 161 0.73 -9.26 12.15
N ILE A 162 -0.36 -9.88 12.61
CA ILE A 162 -1.62 -9.96 11.87
C ILE A 162 -2.22 -8.55 11.71
N ILE A 163 -2.26 -7.80 12.81
CA ILE A 163 -2.89 -6.47 12.92
C ILE A 163 -2.07 -5.42 12.16
N GLN A 164 -2.69 -4.76 11.18
CA GLN A 164 -2.12 -3.69 10.35
C GLN A 164 -2.51 -2.29 10.82
N GLU A 165 -3.68 -2.17 11.43
CA GLU A 165 -4.28 -0.91 11.84
C GLU A 165 -5.25 -1.21 12.98
N MET A 166 -5.38 -0.31 13.95
CA MET A 166 -6.33 -0.45 15.06
C MET A 166 -7.09 0.84 15.27
N ILE A 167 -8.41 0.74 15.37
CA ILE A 167 -9.28 1.84 15.75
C ILE A 167 -10.03 1.44 17.01
N PHE A 168 -9.79 2.18 18.09
CA PHE A 168 -10.44 1.99 19.38
C PHE A 168 -11.71 2.81 19.48
N VAL A 169 -12.77 2.18 19.99
CA VAL A 169 -14.08 2.81 20.18
C VAL A 169 -14.68 2.36 21.51
N GLY A 170 -15.28 3.28 22.26
CA GLY A 170 -15.87 2.99 23.56
C GLY A 170 -16.74 4.11 24.12
N THR A 171 -17.44 3.87 25.23
CA THR A 171 -18.35 4.85 25.84
C THR A 171 -17.66 5.85 26.78
N GLY A 172 -16.38 5.64 27.11
CA GLY A 172 -15.57 6.50 27.96
C GLY A 172 -14.25 6.92 27.31
N THR A 173 -13.34 7.47 28.10
CA THR A 173 -11.96 7.72 27.69
C THR A 173 -11.20 6.40 27.61
N LEU A 174 -10.37 6.22 26.59
CA LEU A 174 -9.48 5.07 26.52
C LEU A 174 -8.58 5.06 27.75
N GLN A 175 -8.52 3.92 28.44
CA GLN A 175 -7.51 3.73 29.46
C GLN A 175 -6.17 3.53 28.76
N GLU A 176 -5.43 4.62 28.59
CA GLU A 176 -4.04 4.54 28.16
C GLU A 176 -3.23 3.86 29.27
N GLN A 177 -2.32 2.97 28.88
CA GLN A 177 -1.27 2.58 29.81
C GLN A 177 -0.52 3.83 30.25
N SER A 178 -0.42 4.05 31.56
CA SER A 178 0.59 4.95 32.10
C SER A 178 1.93 4.44 31.59
N ALA A 179 2.68 5.28 30.87
CA ALA A 179 3.99 4.94 30.36
C ALA A 179 4.83 4.35 31.49
N ALA A 180 4.99 3.03 31.50
CA ALA A 180 6.02 2.41 32.29
C ALA A 180 7.34 3.05 31.84
N PRO A 181 8.21 3.49 32.75
CA PRO A 181 9.47 4.12 32.36
C PRO A 181 10.19 3.13 31.45
N ALA A 182 10.62 3.62 30.29
CA ALA A 182 11.43 2.88 29.34
C ALA A 182 12.49 2.07 30.12
N PRO A 183 12.69 0.77 29.83
CA PRO A 183 13.78 0.03 30.43
C PRO A 183 15.05 0.85 30.21
N LYS A 184 15.69 1.29 31.30
CA LYS A 184 17.01 1.90 31.26
C LYS A 184 17.92 0.91 30.56
N THR A 185 18.25 1.17 29.30
CA THR A 185 19.30 0.47 28.60
C THR A 185 20.62 0.85 29.27
N THR A 186 21.08 -0.06 30.13
CA THR A 186 22.40 -0.04 30.73
C THR A 186 23.42 0.01 29.61
N THR A 187 24.12 1.15 29.55
CA THR A 187 25.31 1.36 28.75
C THR A 187 26.34 0.32 29.13
N THR A 188 26.64 -0.61 28.21
CA THR A 188 27.86 -1.42 28.31
C THR A 188 28.65 -1.22 27.03
N SER A 189 29.90 -0.82 27.24
CA SER A 189 30.85 -0.26 26.29
C SER A 189 31.32 -1.22 25.20
N LYS A 190 31.34 -0.70 23.97
CA LYS A 190 32.50 -0.66 23.03
C LYS A 190 33.43 -1.88 23.00
N GLN A 191 33.43 -2.58 21.85
CA GLN A 191 34.67 -3.09 21.25
C GLN A 191 34.59 -3.04 19.71
N THR A 192 35.52 -2.27 19.13
CA THR A 192 35.92 -2.21 17.71
C THR A 192 36.88 -3.36 17.43
N PRO A 193 36.87 -3.97 16.23
CA PRO A 193 37.90 -3.70 15.21
C PRO A 193 37.36 -3.88 13.77
N SER A 194 38.00 -3.52 12.66
CA SER A 194 39.06 -2.58 12.27
C SER A 194 38.95 -2.54 10.75
N THR A 195 39.16 -1.36 10.16
CA THR A 195 39.34 -1.15 8.72
C THR A 195 40.61 -1.83 8.22
N THR A 196 40.52 -2.55 7.10
CA THR A 196 41.70 -2.82 6.26
C THR A 196 41.39 -2.46 4.81
N THR A 197 42.14 -1.49 4.32
CA THR A 197 42.27 -1.05 2.93
C THR A 197 43.02 -2.11 2.12
N SER A 198 42.59 -2.38 0.88
CA SER A 198 43.52 -2.78 -0.18
C SER A 198 42.99 -2.34 -1.55
N SER A 199 43.74 -1.44 -2.18
CA SER A 199 43.62 -1.08 -3.59
C SER A 199 44.15 -2.18 -4.50
N ALA A 200 43.52 -2.40 -5.65
CA ALA A 200 44.16 -2.88 -6.87
C ALA A 200 43.38 -2.37 -8.08
N THR A 201 44.10 -1.80 -9.04
CA THR A 201 43.61 -1.00 -10.17
C THR A 201 43.55 -1.84 -11.46
N ALA A 202 42.67 -1.40 -12.37
CA ALA A 202 42.70 -1.50 -13.85
C ALA A 202 41.74 -2.51 -14.54
N ALA A 203 40.81 -1.91 -15.31
CA ALA A 203 39.96 -2.46 -16.37
C ALA A 203 40.79 -2.94 -17.59
N PRO A 204 40.23 -3.54 -18.68
CA PRO A 204 38.82 -3.67 -19.06
C PRO A 204 38.39 -5.05 -19.64
N ALA A 205 37.10 -5.37 -19.57
CA ALA A 205 36.44 -6.21 -20.58
C ALA A 205 34.92 -6.02 -20.48
N ALA A 206 34.33 -5.48 -21.55
CA ALA A 206 32.90 -5.41 -21.72
C ALA A 206 32.33 -6.79 -22.03
N THR A 207 31.35 -7.26 -21.25
CA THR A 207 30.39 -8.29 -21.65
C THR A 207 29.01 -7.91 -21.12
N ASN A 208 28.12 -7.61 -22.07
CA ASN A 208 26.73 -7.24 -21.89
C ASN A 208 25.97 -8.24 -21.00
N THR A 209 25.41 -7.77 -19.86
CA THR A 209 24.38 -8.45 -19.06
C THR A 209 23.61 -7.39 -18.27
N ASP A 210 22.68 -6.68 -18.92
CA ASP A 210 21.92 -5.57 -18.33
C ASP A 210 20.42 -5.94 -18.18
N ASP A 211 20.12 -7.24 -18.14
CA ASP A 211 18.77 -7.82 -18.03
C ASP A 211 18.47 -8.41 -16.62
N ASP A 212 19.39 -8.32 -15.65
CA ASP A 212 19.23 -8.91 -14.31
C ASP A 212 18.69 -7.94 -13.22
N GLN A 213 18.33 -6.71 -13.58
CA GLN A 213 17.79 -5.74 -12.62
C GLN A 213 16.29 -6.00 -12.36
N LEU A 214 15.93 -6.23 -11.10
CA LEU A 214 14.53 -6.35 -10.68
C LEU A 214 13.82 -5.00 -10.82
N ILE A 215 12.81 -4.96 -11.70
CA ILE A 215 11.92 -3.82 -11.84
C ILE A 215 10.64 -4.10 -11.05
N ILE A 216 10.19 -3.10 -10.29
CA ILE A 216 8.93 -3.15 -9.56
C ILE A 216 8.00 -2.00 -9.98
N SER A 217 6.70 -2.18 -9.78
CA SER A 217 5.70 -1.10 -9.91
C SER A 217 4.85 -0.99 -8.67
N PRO A 218 4.41 0.24 -8.30
CA PRO A 218 3.44 0.40 -7.23
C PRO A 218 2.12 -0.30 -7.54
N THR A 219 1.50 -0.89 -6.53
CA THR A 219 0.13 -1.44 -6.61
C THR A 219 -0.93 -0.41 -6.25
N VAL A 220 -0.51 0.75 -5.75
CA VAL A 220 -1.35 1.88 -5.36
C VAL A 220 -0.91 3.15 -6.11
N ASN A 221 -1.85 4.07 -6.32
CA ASN A 221 -1.46 5.43 -6.69
C ASN A 221 -0.75 6.09 -5.47
N GLY A 222 0.05 7.13 -5.66
CA GLY A 222 0.64 7.90 -4.56
C GLY A 222 1.57 7.14 -3.60
N LEU A 223 2.25 6.06 -4.03
CA LEU A 223 3.24 5.37 -3.21
C LEU A 223 4.36 6.33 -2.78
N THR A 224 4.69 6.39 -1.49
CA THR A 224 5.75 7.29 -1.01
C THR A 224 7.14 6.72 -1.30
N LEU A 225 7.95 7.46 -2.05
CA LEU A 225 9.41 7.34 -2.05
C LEU A 225 9.95 8.10 -0.84
N ARG A 226 10.85 7.48 -0.07
CA ARG A 226 11.35 8.04 1.20
C ARG A 226 12.87 8.08 1.27
N ASP A 227 13.44 8.94 2.11
CA ASP A 227 14.90 8.98 2.32
C ASP A 227 15.42 7.88 3.26
N GLN A 228 14.52 7.28 4.04
CA GLN A 228 14.81 6.20 4.98
C GLN A 228 13.68 5.16 4.94
N PRO A 229 13.99 3.88 5.21
CA PRO A 229 13.02 2.77 5.20
C PRO A 229 12.15 2.77 6.47
N LYS A 230 11.42 3.86 6.69
CA LYS A 230 10.50 4.06 7.82
C LYS A 230 9.35 4.98 7.42
N ILE A 231 8.20 4.84 8.06
CA ILE A 231 7.04 5.72 7.81
C ILE A 231 7.08 6.90 8.79
N THR A 232 7.42 8.09 8.31
CA THR A 232 7.30 9.35 9.06
C THR A 232 6.84 10.48 8.13
N GLY A 233 6.18 11.51 8.64
CA GLY A 233 5.76 12.63 7.77
C GLY A 233 6.95 13.41 7.16
N SER A 234 8.08 13.46 7.86
CA SER A 234 9.25 14.26 7.50
C SER A 234 10.18 13.63 6.47
N ASN A 235 10.02 12.34 6.16
CA ASN A 235 10.96 11.60 5.31
C ASN A 235 10.41 11.24 3.92
N VAL A 236 9.30 11.86 3.50
CA VAL A 236 8.70 11.66 2.18
C VAL A 236 9.41 12.53 1.15
N LEU A 237 9.99 11.88 0.13
CA LEU A 237 10.66 12.54 -1.00
C LEU A 237 9.69 12.80 -2.16
N LYS A 238 8.84 11.84 -2.50
CA LYS A 238 7.94 11.90 -3.67
C LYS A 238 6.72 11.00 -3.48
N TYR A 239 5.59 11.40 -4.06
CA TYR A 239 4.42 10.53 -4.24
C TYR A 239 4.45 9.97 -5.67
N LEU A 240 4.66 8.66 -5.79
CA LEU A 240 4.82 7.94 -7.05
C LEU A 240 3.45 7.46 -7.57
N PRO A 241 3.11 7.72 -8.83
CA PRO A 241 1.90 7.16 -9.43
C PRO A 241 2.00 5.63 -9.60
N GLN A 242 0.85 4.97 -9.73
CA GLN A 242 0.79 3.52 -9.93
C GLN A 242 1.49 3.05 -11.22
N SER A 243 1.61 3.92 -12.21
CA SER A 243 2.33 3.61 -13.46
C SER A 243 3.84 3.54 -13.30
N SER A 244 4.38 4.10 -12.21
CA SER A 244 5.82 4.24 -12.02
C SER A 244 6.55 2.92 -12.13
N LYS A 245 7.71 2.97 -12.78
CA LYS A 245 8.67 1.87 -12.84
C LYS A 245 9.88 2.24 -11.99
N LEU A 246 10.27 1.33 -11.11
CA LEU A 246 11.38 1.53 -10.18
C LEU A 246 12.35 0.37 -10.34
N VAL A 247 13.64 0.69 -10.43
CA VAL A 247 14.71 -0.31 -10.36
C VAL A 247 15.00 -0.57 -8.89
N VAL A 248 15.00 -1.83 -8.48
CA VAL A 248 15.49 -2.24 -7.17
C VAL A 248 17.02 -2.27 -7.22
N LEU A 249 17.64 -1.56 -6.28
CA LEU A 249 19.09 -1.45 -6.13
C LEU A 249 19.67 -2.46 -5.14
N ASP A 250 18.80 -3.15 -4.39
CA ASP A 250 19.16 -4.30 -3.56
C ASP A 250 19.48 -5.54 -4.42
N ASP A 251 20.13 -6.54 -3.83
CA ASP A 251 20.33 -7.85 -4.47
C ASP A 251 19.00 -8.43 -4.98
N ALA A 252 18.91 -8.75 -6.27
CA ALA A 252 17.66 -9.11 -6.94
C ALA A 252 17.03 -10.40 -6.39
N ALA A 253 17.85 -11.42 -6.09
CA ALA A 253 17.36 -12.69 -5.56
C ALA A 253 16.75 -12.51 -4.16
N THR A 254 17.44 -11.77 -3.29
CA THR A 254 16.94 -11.40 -1.97
C THR A 254 15.72 -10.51 -2.07
N ALA A 255 15.73 -9.54 -2.98
CA ALA A 255 14.64 -8.59 -3.16
C ALA A 255 13.35 -9.27 -3.62
N GLN A 256 13.44 -10.25 -4.51
CA GLN A 256 12.27 -11.01 -4.97
C GLN A 256 11.52 -11.66 -3.79
N THR A 257 12.23 -12.13 -2.77
CA THR A 257 11.60 -12.74 -1.59
C THR A 257 10.89 -11.74 -0.69
N LYS A 258 11.14 -10.43 -0.82
CA LYS A 258 10.57 -9.36 0.00
C LYS A 258 9.30 -8.75 -0.60
N ILE A 259 9.03 -9.00 -1.88
CA ILE A 259 7.88 -8.41 -2.59
C ILE A 259 6.58 -8.81 -1.90
N GLY A 260 5.71 -7.82 -1.67
CA GLY A 260 4.45 -8.01 -0.96
C GLY A 260 4.60 -8.19 0.55
N LYS A 261 5.81 -8.37 1.09
CA LYS A 261 6.01 -8.64 2.52
C LYS A 261 6.03 -7.35 3.35
N ARG A 262 5.33 -7.39 4.48
CA ARG A 262 5.34 -6.31 5.48
C ARG A 262 6.73 -6.12 6.07
N ASN A 263 6.96 -4.93 6.64
CA ASN A 263 8.22 -4.54 7.30
C ASN A 263 9.47 -4.64 6.41
N ASN A 264 9.30 -4.87 5.10
CA ASN A 264 10.38 -4.92 4.14
C ASN A 264 10.35 -3.68 3.26
N TRP A 265 11.54 -3.21 2.92
CA TRP A 265 11.75 -2.01 2.12
C TRP A 265 12.71 -2.34 0.99
N PHE A 266 12.52 -1.68 -0.15
CA PHE A 266 13.45 -1.70 -1.26
C PHE A 266 14.17 -0.38 -1.35
N HIS A 267 15.49 -0.43 -1.43
CA HIS A 267 16.25 0.68 -1.98
C HIS A 267 16.03 0.70 -3.49
N VAL A 268 15.55 1.82 -4.02
CA VAL A 268 15.12 1.93 -5.41
C VAL A 268 15.59 3.20 -6.08
N ARG A 269 15.64 3.16 -7.41
CA ARG A 269 15.81 4.33 -8.27
C ARG A 269 14.61 4.51 -9.21
N GLU A 270 14.11 5.73 -9.33
CA GLU A 270 13.05 6.08 -10.27
C GLU A 270 13.57 6.66 -11.61
N ILE A 271 12.67 6.88 -12.56
CA ILE A 271 12.97 7.22 -13.96
C ILE A 271 13.74 8.54 -14.14
N GLU A 272 13.53 9.54 -13.29
CA GLU A 272 14.28 10.81 -13.31
C GLU A 272 15.66 10.71 -12.62
N GLY A 273 15.96 9.56 -12.02
CA GLY A 273 17.23 9.18 -11.38
C GLY A 273 17.27 9.31 -9.85
N LYS A 274 16.17 9.71 -9.21
CA LYS A 274 16.11 9.86 -7.75
C LYS A 274 16.12 8.50 -7.06
N GLU A 275 16.98 8.37 -6.06
CA GLU A 275 17.05 7.19 -5.21
C GLU A 275 16.31 7.41 -3.88
N GLY A 276 15.83 6.32 -3.29
CA GLY A 276 15.15 6.31 -2.00
C GLY A 276 14.58 4.93 -1.67
N TYR A 277 13.74 4.88 -0.65
CA TYR A 277 13.14 3.66 -0.14
C TYR A 277 11.64 3.62 -0.39
N VAL A 278 11.14 2.47 -0.84
CA VAL A 278 9.71 2.19 -0.96
C VAL A 278 9.34 0.95 -0.17
N ALA A 279 8.11 0.93 0.35
CA ALA A 279 7.55 -0.18 1.07
C ALA A 279 7.32 -1.39 0.15
N ALA A 280 7.87 -2.55 0.50
CA ALA A 280 7.81 -3.75 -0.34
C ALA A 280 6.39 -4.34 -0.44
N TRP A 281 5.49 -4.00 0.48
CA TRP A 281 4.10 -4.46 0.50
C TRP A 281 3.14 -3.69 -0.42
N TYR A 282 3.59 -2.57 -1.02
CA TYR A 282 2.82 -1.79 -2.00
C TYR A 282 3.41 -1.86 -3.41
N VAL A 283 4.18 -2.91 -3.70
CA VAL A 283 4.82 -3.08 -5.00
C VAL A 283 4.67 -4.52 -5.48
N THR A 284 4.75 -4.70 -6.79
CA THR A 284 4.84 -6.01 -7.44
C THR A 284 6.08 -6.06 -8.31
N ALA A 285 6.66 -7.26 -8.47
CA ALA A 285 7.64 -7.51 -9.52
C ALA A 285 6.98 -7.28 -10.88
N VAL A 286 7.75 -6.72 -11.80
CA VAL A 286 7.30 -6.51 -13.15
C VAL A 286 8.40 -6.96 -14.10
N SER A 287 8.14 -8.07 -14.78
CA SER A 287 8.89 -8.49 -15.98
C SER A 287 8.38 -7.73 -17.21
N ASP A 288 7.94 -6.49 -17.00
CA ASP A 288 6.82 -5.80 -17.67
C ASP A 288 5.41 -6.35 -17.32
N PRO A 289 4.50 -5.55 -16.72
CA PRO A 289 3.18 -6.02 -16.28
C PRO A 289 2.05 -5.39 -17.14
N ALA A 290 1.29 -6.22 -17.83
CA ALA A 290 -0.05 -5.84 -18.25
C ALA A 290 -0.92 -5.52 -17.01
N LEU A 291 -1.78 -4.51 -17.13
CA LEU A 291 -2.74 -4.06 -16.12
C LEU A 291 -3.63 -5.21 -15.63
N GLY A 292 -3.61 -5.46 -14.31
CA GLY A 292 -4.80 -5.89 -13.58
C GLY A 292 -5.57 -4.65 -13.13
N SER A 293 -6.78 -4.47 -13.63
CA SER A 293 -7.67 -3.38 -13.21
C SER A 293 -8.04 -3.53 -11.74
N HIS A 294 -7.38 -2.78 -10.86
CA HIS A 294 -7.90 -2.53 -9.51
C HIS A 294 -8.30 -1.06 -9.40
N LYS A 295 -9.56 -0.84 -9.01
CA LYS A 295 -10.14 0.49 -8.83
C LYS A 295 -9.29 1.28 -7.83
N THR A 296 -9.08 2.54 -8.18
CA THR A 296 -8.25 3.51 -7.50
C THR A 296 -8.59 3.64 -6.00
N SER A 297 -7.66 3.24 -5.14
CA SER A 297 -7.59 3.72 -3.76
C SER A 297 -7.10 5.17 -3.75
N GLN A 298 -7.75 6.03 -2.97
CA GLN A 298 -7.34 7.42 -2.76
C GLN A 298 -6.04 7.45 -1.98
N ALA A 299 -4.94 7.57 -2.70
CA ALA A 299 -3.66 7.99 -2.16
C ALA A 299 -3.38 9.44 -2.51
N ASN A 300 -2.39 10.03 -1.82
CA ASN A 300 -1.94 11.39 -2.06
C ASN A 300 -1.65 11.64 -3.54
N LYS A 301 -2.02 12.84 -4.02
CA LYS A 301 -1.85 13.23 -5.42
C LYS A 301 -0.38 13.03 -5.82
N PRO A 302 -0.09 12.27 -6.92
CA PRO A 302 1.27 12.09 -7.40
C PRO A 302 1.99 13.42 -7.59
N SER A 303 3.27 13.43 -7.26
CA SER A 303 4.13 14.58 -7.55
C SER A 303 4.30 14.71 -9.06
N SER A 304 4.18 15.94 -9.59
CA SER A 304 4.43 16.19 -11.00
C SER A 304 5.90 15.89 -11.35
N PRO A 305 6.19 15.23 -12.49
CA PRO A 305 7.57 15.01 -12.93
C PRO A 305 8.33 16.32 -13.11
N SER A 306 9.60 16.37 -12.68
CA SER A 306 10.45 17.55 -12.88
C SER A 306 11.08 17.59 -14.26
N LYS A 307 11.19 16.42 -14.90
CA LYS A 307 11.64 16.22 -16.28
C LYS A 307 10.51 15.65 -17.13
N LEU A 308 10.61 15.81 -18.44
CA LEU A 308 9.61 15.26 -19.37
C LEU A 308 9.73 13.73 -19.39
N VAL A 309 8.65 13.06 -18.95
CA VAL A 309 8.49 11.61 -19.03
C VAL A 309 7.37 11.32 -20.03
N VAL A 310 7.60 10.35 -20.90
CA VAL A 310 6.61 9.85 -21.87
C VAL A 310 6.32 8.37 -21.63
N LYS A 311 5.18 7.90 -22.12
CA LYS A 311 4.75 6.51 -22.07
C LYS A 311 4.51 5.98 -23.47
N THR A 312 4.91 4.74 -23.75
CA THR A 312 4.54 4.06 -24.99
C THR A 312 3.02 3.89 -25.08
N SER A 313 2.44 4.23 -26.22
CA SER A 313 0.99 4.15 -26.47
C SER A 313 0.57 2.87 -27.20
N ALA A 314 1.51 2.00 -27.53
CA ALA A 314 1.30 0.70 -28.16
C ALA A 314 2.23 -0.36 -27.55
N SER A 315 1.89 -1.63 -27.74
CA SER A 315 2.80 -2.75 -27.43
C SER A 315 3.89 -2.88 -28.51
N SER A 316 5.04 -3.42 -28.14
CA SER A 316 6.18 -3.67 -29.03
C SER A 316 6.71 -2.43 -29.76
N VAL A 317 6.74 -1.28 -29.09
CA VAL A 317 7.35 -0.06 -29.62
C VAL A 317 8.87 -0.25 -29.69
N SER A 318 9.48 -0.03 -30.85
CA SER A 318 10.94 -0.18 -31.00
C SER A 318 11.70 0.92 -30.29
N LEU A 319 12.63 0.56 -29.41
CA LEU A 319 13.75 1.41 -29.00
C LEU A 319 14.90 1.22 -30.00
N ARG A 320 15.50 2.31 -30.46
CA ARG A 320 16.49 2.26 -31.54
C ARG A 320 17.79 3.00 -31.24
N THR A 321 18.89 2.58 -31.84
CA THR A 321 20.19 3.29 -31.74
C THR A 321 20.18 4.61 -32.51
N GLU A 322 19.34 4.72 -33.54
CA GLU A 322 19.24 5.88 -34.42
C GLU A 322 17.75 6.19 -34.75
N PRO A 323 17.40 7.45 -35.07
CA PRO A 323 16.03 7.87 -35.37
C PRO A 323 15.59 7.47 -36.80
N ARG A 324 15.71 6.18 -37.15
CA ARG A 324 15.26 5.62 -38.44
C ARG A 324 14.72 4.20 -38.27
N ILE A 325 13.83 3.79 -39.17
CA ILE A 325 13.27 2.43 -39.16
C ILE A 325 14.20 1.51 -39.96
N SER A 326 14.98 0.68 -39.27
CA SER A 326 15.82 -0.37 -39.88
C SER A 326 16.10 -1.49 -38.89
N SER A 327 16.16 -2.74 -39.32
CA SER A 327 16.53 -3.87 -38.44
C SER A 327 17.87 -3.65 -37.73
N SER A 328 18.85 -3.04 -38.42
CA SER A 328 20.18 -2.70 -37.88
C SER A 328 20.17 -1.73 -36.70
N THR A 329 19.06 -1.01 -36.49
CA THR A 329 18.95 0.02 -35.45
C THR A 329 18.13 -0.44 -34.25
N LEU A 330 17.50 -1.61 -34.31
CA LEU A 330 16.65 -2.10 -33.23
C LEU A 330 17.50 -2.48 -32.02
N ILE A 331 17.24 -1.85 -30.88
CA ILE A 331 17.82 -2.22 -29.59
C ILE A 331 16.92 -3.27 -28.92
N SER A 332 15.64 -2.93 -28.77
CA SER A 332 14.65 -3.81 -28.14
C SER A 332 13.23 -3.36 -28.49
N TYR A 333 12.26 -4.20 -28.15
CA TYR A 333 10.84 -3.83 -28.14
C TYR A 333 10.43 -3.43 -26.72
N LEU A 334 9.68 -2.35 -26.59
CA LEU A 334 9.11 -1.82 -25.36
C LEU A 334 7.63 -2.15 -25.33
N ASN A 335 7.10 -2.61 -24.20
CA ASN A 335 5.66 -2.89 -24.11
C ASN A 335 4.86 -1.60 -23.89
N PHE A 336 3.53 -1.72 -23.95
CA PHE A 336 2.60 -0.63 -23.71
C PHE A 336 2.76 -0.03 -22.31
N GLY A 337 2.71 1.30 -22.20
CA GLY A 337 2.80 2.00 -20.93
C GLY A 337 4.21 2.08 -20.32
N THR A 338 5.25 1.65 -21.04
CA THR A 338 6.65 1.78 -20.62
C THR A 338 6.98 3.26 -20.43
N GLU A 339 7.41 3.64 -19.22
CA GLU A 339 7.86 5.00 -18.92
C GLU A 339 9.28 5.24 -19.43
N LEU A 340 9.48 6.38 -20.09
CA LEU A 340 10.73 6.79 -20.72
C LEU A 340 11.05 8.23 -20.34
N LEU A 341 12.25 8.46 -19.85
CA LEU A 341 12.78 9.81 -19.64
C LEU A 341 13.20 10.38 -20.98
N VAL A 342 12.67 11.55 -21.36
CA VAL A 342 13.15 12.29 -22.52
C VAL A 342 14.47 12.98 -22.15
N ILE A 343 15.53 12.73 -22.92
CA ILE A 343 16.89 13.23 -22.66
C ILE A 343 17.40 14.19 -23.75
N GLU A 344 16.51 14.62 -24.65
CA GLU A 344 16.76 15.72 -25.59
C GLU A 344 16.20 17.07 -25.09
N GLY A 345 16.62 18.17 -25.70
CA GLY A 345 16.27 19.53 -25.28
C GLY A 345 14.81 19.94 -25.53
N ASP A 346 14.50 21.20 -25.20
CA ASP A 346 13.14 21.74 -24.99
C ASP A 346 12.14 21.54 -26.14
N SER A 347 12.61 21.30 -27.38
CA SER A 347 11.76 20.99 -28.53
C SER A 347 11.04 19.63 -28.45
N ALA A 348 11.41 18.76 -27.51
CA ALA A 348 10.89 17.41 -27.45
C ALA A 348 9.37 17.34 -27.24
N ALA A 349 8.81 18.26 -26.44
CA ALA A 349 7.40 18.25 -26.09
C ALA A 349 6.47 18.46 -27.30
N SER A 350 6.92 19.19 -28.34
CA SER A 350 6.14 19.43 -29.56
C SER A 350 6.19 18.27 -30.55
N LYS A 351 7.18 17.38 -30.43
CA LYS A 351 7.31 16.18 -31.26
C LYS A 351 6.35 15.06 -30.84
N ILE A 352 5.90 15.03 -29.59
CA ILE A 352 5.04 13.96 -29.05
C ILE A 352 3.77 13.84 -29.91
N GLY A 353 3.47 12.62 -30.37
CA GLY A 353 2.35 12.31 -31.24
C GLY A 353 2.58 12.61 -32.73
N GLN A 354 3.67 13.29 -33.12
CA GLN A 354 3.91 13.70 -34.50
C GLN A 354 4.50 12.58 -35.34
N GLN A 355 3.90 12.34 -36.51
CA GLN A 355 4.41 11.37 -37.48
C GLN A 355 5.79 11.76 -38.02
N GLY A 356 6.68 10.77 -38.16
CA GLY A 356 8.05 10.96 -38.65
C GLY A 356 9.02 11.62 -37.66
N GLN A 357 8.56 12.07 -36.49
CA GLN A 357 9.40 12.64 -35.44
C GLN A 357 9.92 11.57 -34.47
N TRP A 358 11.07 11.83 -33.87
CA TRP A 358 11.74 10.92 -32.94
C TRP A 358 12.14 11.66 -31.67
N LEU A 359 12.14 10.92 -30.56
CA LEU A 359 12.58 11.39 -29.26
C LEU A 359 13.80 10.59 -28.81
N ASN A 360 14.87 11.29 -28.40
CA ASN A 360 15.95 10.67 -27.63
C ASN A 360 15.49 10.43 -26.18
N VAL A 361 15.56 9.17 -25.74
CA VAL A 361 14.97 8.70 -24.49
C VAL A 361 15.91 7.78 -23.72
N GLN A 362 15.64 7.64 -22.42
CA GLN A 362 16.30 6.71 -21.52
C GLN A 362 15.24 5.91 -20.74
N THR A 363 15.47 4.60 -20.62
CA THR A 363 14.67 3.70 -19.78
C THR A 363 15.04 3.81 -18.30
N VAL A 364 14.23 3.24 -17.39
CA VAL A 364 14.52 3.25 -15.95
C VAL A 364 15.83 2.52 -15.59
N THR A 365 16.24 1.52 -16.37
CA THR A 365 17.50 0.80 -16.20
C THR A 365 18.71 1.57 -16.75
N GLY A 366 18.48 2.71 -17.43
CA GLY A 366 19.54 3.56 -17.96
C GLY A 366 19.84 3.37 -19.45
N ARG A 367 19.17 2.41 -20.12
CA ARG A 367 19.34 2.17 -21.57
C ARG A 367 18.83 3.37 -22.38
N LYS A 368 19.68 3.92 -23.25
CA LYS A 368 19.39 5.10 -24.09
C LYS A 368 19.10 4.70 -25.53
N GLY A 369 18.27 5.48 -26.21
CA GLY A 369 17.97 5.29 -27.64
C GLY A 369 16.91 6.26 -28.14
N TYR A 370 16.39 5.98 -29.33
CA TYR A 370 15.36 6.76 -30.00
C TYR A 370 14.06 5.99 -30.05
N VAL A 371 12.95 6.68 -29.78
CA VAL A 371 11.59 6.16 -29.92
C VAL A 371 10.80 7.02 -30.90
N ALA A 372 9.95 6.38 -31.69
CA ALA A 372 9.03 7.06 -32.60
C ALA A 372 8.04 7.92 -31.80
N ALA A 373 8.01 9.23 -32.07
CA ALA A 373 7.24 10.16 -31.25
C ALA A 373 5.72 9.97 -31.38
N TRP A 374 5.24 9.40 -32.50
CA TRP A 374 3.83 9.06 -32.73
C TRP A 374 3.36 7.80 -31.98
N LEU A 375 4.27 7.06 -31.32
CA LEU A 375 3.97 5.88 -30.51
C LEU A 375 4.14 6.14 -29.01
N VAL A 376 4.17 7.41 -28.60
CA VAL A 376 4.24 7.80 -27.19
C VAL A 376 3.27 8.93 -26.85
N THR A 377 2.90 9.01 -25.58
CA THR A 377 2.09 10.07 -24.98
C THR A 377 2.80 10.64 -23.74
N LYS A 378 2.38 11.82 -23.26
CA LYS A 378 2.89 12.35 -21.98
C LYS A 378 2.46 11.43 -20.82
N ALA A 379 3.37 11.21 -19.87
CA ALA A 379 3.19 10.30 -18.73
C ALA A 379 2.16 10.78 -17.70
#